data_AF-A0A7V4ANN6-F1
#
_entry.id   AF-A0A7V4ANN6-F1
#
_cell.length_a   1.000
_cell.length_b   1.000
_cell.length_c   1.000
_cell.angle_alpha   90.00
_cell.angle_beta   90.00
_cell.angle_gamma   90.00
#
_symmetry.space_group_name_H-M   'P 1'
#
loop_
_entity.id
_entity.type
_entity.pdbx_description
1 polymer ?
#
loop_
_entity_poly.entity_id
_entity_poly.type
_entity_poly.pdbx_seq_one_letter_code
_entity_poly.pdbx_strand_id
1 'polypeptide(L)'
;MRLLAAVDLGEEFQDVVETARFLQGALGMPAELLHVVPTSYLEALARRFPELAPSLEATLGSVEGKVREALAETGLKGQVFRGFPAQVVAGEALKSRLVLVGQRG
;
A
#
# COMPACT_ATOMS: atom_id res chain seq x y z
N MET A 1 -19.31 1.47 -0.49
CA MET A 1 -18.20 0.51 -0.26
C MET A 1 -17.30 0.52 -1.48
N ARG A 2 -16.00 0.27 -1.32
CA ARG A 2 -14.97 0.42 -2.37
C ARG A 2 -14.36 -0.93 -2.78
N LEU A 3 -13.68 -0.93 -3.93
CA LEU A 3 -12.72 -1.97 -4.33
C LEU A 3 -11.35 -1.53 -3.83
N LEU A 4 -10.72 -2.38 -3.03
CA LEU A 4 -9.36 -2.15 -2.53
C LEU A 4 -8.37 -2.96 -3.38
N ALA A 5 -7.36 -2.32 -3.93
CA ALA A 5 -6.28 -2.99 -4.63
C ALA A 5 -4.99 -2.80 -3.84
N ALA A 6 -4.52 -3.88 -3.19
CA ALA A 6 -3.27 -3.85 -2.46
C ALA A 6 -2.10 -4.13 -3.41
N VAL A 7 -1.06 -3.31 -3.32
CA VAL A 7 0.05 -3.29 -4.26
C VAL A 7 1.37 -3.12 -3.52
N ASP A 8 2.41 -3.83 -3.96
CA ASP A 8 3.76 -3.82 -3.38
C ASP A 8 4.77 -3.03 -4.24
N LEU A 9 4.33 -2.50 -5.39
CA LEU A 9 5.19 -1.91 -6.44
C LEU A 9 6.19 -2.91 -7.06
N GLY A 10 5.91 -4.20 -6.93
CA GLY A 10 6.64 -5.29 -7.57
C GLY A 10 6.20 -5.51 -9.02
N GLU A 11 6.59 -6.65 -9.58
CA GLU A 11 6.40 -6.98 -11.01
C GLU A 11 4.92 -6.94 -11.45
N GLU A 12 4.01 -7.42 -10.60
CA GLU A 12 2.57 -7.55 -10.92
C GLU A 12 1.77 -6.28 -10.62
N PHE A 13 2.40 -5.21 -10.12
CA PHE A 13 1.71 -4.00 -9.69
C PHE A 13 0.82 -3.38 -10.78
N GLN A 14 1.33 -3.27 -12.01
CA GLN A 14 0.57 -2.67 -13.11
C GLN A 14 -0.67 -3.50 -13.47
N ASP A 15 -0.56 -4.83 -13.45
CA ASP A 15 -1.69 -5.73 -13.74
C ASP A 15 -2.81 -5.57 -12.70
N VAL A 16 -2.45 -5.39 -11.43
CA VAL A 16 -3.41 -5.12 -10.35
C VAL A 16 -4.10 -3.77 -10.56
N VAL A 17 -3.35 -2.74 -10.95
CA VAL A 17 -3.90 -1.40 -11.24
C VAL A 17 -4.88 -1.45 -12.42
N GLU A 18 -4.50 -2.11 -13.52
CA GLU A 18 -5.35 -2.24 -14.70
C GLU A 18 -6.63 -3.02 -14.39
N THR A 19 -6.51 -4.11 -13.64
CA THR A 19 -7.66 -4.90 -13.17
C THR A 19 -8.59 -4.06 -12.28
N ALA A 20 -8.03 -3.25 -11.38
CA ALA A 20 -8.82 -2.37 -10.53
C ALA A 20 -9.59 -1.32 -11.34
N ARG A 21 -8.99 -0.72 -12.37
CA ARG A 21 -9.65 0.23 -13.26
C ARG A 21 -10.80 -0.42 -14.04
N PHE A 22 -10.53 -1.60 -14.62
CA PHE A 22 -11.54 -2.35 -15.35
C PHE A 22 -12.75 -2.67 -14.47
N LEU A 23 -12.50 -3.20 -13.27
CA LEU A 23 -13.55 -3.57 -12.32
C LEU A 23 -14.28 -2.35 -11.74
N GLN A 24 -13.62 -1.22 -11.56
CA GLN A 24 -14.29 0.02 -11.16
C GLN A 24 -15.40 0.40 -12.15
N GLY A 25 -15.09 0.35 -13.45
CA GLY A 25 -16.06 0.65 -14.50
C GLY A 25 -17.19 -0.39 -14.57
N ALA A 26 -16.84 -1.68 -14.54
CA ALA A 26 -17.81 -2.77 -14.65
C ALA A 26 -18.76 -2.88 -13.44
N LEU A 27 -18.27 -2.58 -12.24
CA LEU A 27 -19.02 -2.72 -10.99
C LEU A 27 -19.65 -1.40 -10.51
N GLY A 28 -19.34 -0.27 -11.17
CA GLY A 28 -19.76 1.06 -10.71
C GLY A 28 -19.25 1.40 -9.31
N MET A 29 -18.09 0.86 -8.93
CA MET A 29 -17.55 0.93 -7.57
C MET A 29 -16.18 1.62 -7.60
N PRO A 30 -15.94 2.65 -6.76
CA PRO A 30 -14.64 3.31 -6.74
C PRO A 30 -13.53 2.32 -6.35
N ALA A 31 -12.44 2.32 -7.11
CA ALA A 31 -11.21 1.62 -6.81
C ALA A 31 -10.24 2.53 -6.08
N GLU A 32 -9.61 2.00 -5.02
CA GLU A 32 -8.54 2.67 -4.30
C GLU A 32 -7.33 1.73 -4.16
N LEU A 33 -6.14 2.29 -4.36
CA LEU A 33 -4.87 1.59 -4.16
C LEU A 33 -4.44 1.67 -2.69
N LEU A 34 -3.80 0.60 -2.23
CA LEU A 34 -3.19 0.51 -0.91
C LEU A 34 -1.77 -0.03 -1.06
N HIS A 35 -0.78 0.73 -0.60
CA HIS A 35 0.57 0.22 -0.38
C HIS A 35 0.89 0.21 1.11
N VAL A 36 1.65 -0.79 1.54
CA VAL A 36 2.15 -0.89 2.91
C VAL A 36 3.67 -0.92 2.90
N VAL A 37 4.29 0.11 3.46
CA VAL A 37 5.73 0.13 3.71
C VAL A 37 6.01 -0.81 4.89
N PRO A 38 6.79 -1.89 4.70
CA PRO A 38 7.05 -2.87 5.75
C PRO A 38 8.00 -2.31 6.81
N THR A 39 7.46 -1.77 7.89
CA THR A 39 8.24 -1.05 8.92
C THR A 39 8.45 -1.82 10.22
N SER A 40 7.75 -2.95 10.42
CA SER A 40 7.72 -3.64 11.73
C SER A 40 9.11 -4.02 12.27
N TYR A 41 10.04 -4.39 11.38
CA TYR A 41 11.42 -4.68 11.77
C TYR A 41 12.20 -3.40 12.12
N LEU A 42 12.08 -2.35 11.31
CA LEU A 42 12.75 -1.07 11.56
C LEU A 42 12.24 -0.40 12.84
N GLU A 43 10.95 -0.51 13.14
CA GLU A 43 10.35 -0.06 14.39
C GLU A 43 10.91 -0.83 15.61
N ALA A 44 11.11 -2.14 15.47
CA ALA A 44 11.76 -2.94 16.50
C ALA A 44 13.22 -2.51 16.72
N LEU A 45 13.96 -2.24 15.65
CA LEU A 45 15.32 -1.71 15.73
C LEU A 45 15.37 -0.32 16.38
N ALA A 46 14.48 0.60 16.00
CA ALA A 46 14.41 1.94 16.58
C ALA A 46 14.09 1.90 18.09
N ARG A 47 13.26 0.96 18.54
CA ARG A 47 13.02 0.74 19.98
C ARG A 47 14.27 0.21 20.71
N ARG A 48 15.05 -0.64 20.04
CA ARG A 48 16.27 -1.24 20.62
C ARG A 48 17.45 -0.27 20.62
N PHE A 49 17.54 0.58 19.59
CA PHE A 49 18.60 1.54 19.32
C PHE A 49 17.98 2.92 19.05
N PRO A 50 17.57 3.65 20.10
CA PRO A 50 16.85 4.92 19.97
C PRO A 50 17.58 6.00 19.17
N GLU A 51 18.91 5.95 19.16
CA GLU A 51 19.78 6.84 18.37
C GLU A 51 19.56 6.69 16.86
N LEU A 52 19.10 5.53 16.39
CA LEU A 52 18.78 5.29 14.99
C LEU A 52 17.39 5.80 14.61
N ALA A 53 16.49 6.04 15.58
CA ALA A 53 15.10 6.36 15.30
C ALA A 53 14.91 7.60 14.41
N PRO A 54 15.61 8.74 14.62
CA PRO A 54 15.45 9.92 13.76
C PRO A 54 15.88 9.67 12.31
N SER A 55 16.97 8.92 12.13
CA SER A 55 17.47 8.56 10.80
C SER A 55 16.49 7.64 10.08
N LEU A 56 16.00 6.60 10.76
CA LEU A 56 15.04 5.66 10.21
C LEU A 56 13.72 6.36 9.84
N GLU A 57 13.23 7.25 10.70
CA GLU A 57 12.01 8.03 10.44
C GLU A 57 12.14 8.91 9.21
N ALA A 58 13.27 9.63 9.06
CA ALA A 58 13.53 10.44 7.88
C ALA A 58 13.59 9.61 6.59
N THR A 59 14.25 8.45 6.63
CA THR A 59 14.30 7.53 5.49
C THR A 59 12.92 7.00 5.14
N LEU A 60 12.13 6.57 6.13
CA LEU A 60 10.77 6.08 5.93
C LEU A 60 9.84 7.15 5.34
N GLY A 61 9.94 8.39 5.82
CA GLY A 61 9.20 9.51 5.25
C GLY A 61 9.53 9.76 3.77
N SER A 62 10.81 9.64 3.39
CA SER A 62 11.23 9.75 1.99
C SER A 62 10.70 8.59 1.14
N VAL A 63 10.74 7.36 1.65
CA VAL A 63 10.18 6.18 0.98
C VAL A 63 8.68 6.36 0.75
N GLU A 64 7.91 6.75 1.76
CA GLU A 64 6.48 7.00 1.58
C GLU A 64 6.18 8.10 0.56
N GLY A 65 6.99 9.16 0.52
CA GLY A 65 6.87 10.21 -0.48
C GLY A 65 6.95 9.64 -1.90
N LYS A 66 8.00 8.85 -2.16
CA LYS A 66 8.19 8.18 -3.46
C LYS A 66 7.09 7.19 -3.79
N VAL A 67 6.63 6.43 -2.80
CA VAL A 67 5.49 5.51 -3.00
C VAL A 67 4.23 6.29 -3.35
N ARG A 68 3.93 7.39 -2.65
CA ARG A 68 2.76 8.23 -2.94
C ARG A 68 2.82 8.79 -4.37
N GLU A 69 3.98 9.24 -4.81
CA GLU A 69 4.21 9.69 -6.18
C GLU A 69 3.92 8.57 -7.19
N ALA A 70 4.51 7.38 -7.00
CA ALA A 70 4.29 6.23 -7.87
C ALA A 70 2.81 5.79 -7.92
N LEU A 71 2.10 5.83 -6.79
CA LEU A 71 0.67 5.55 -6.76
C LEU A 71 -0.14 6.63 -7.47
N ALA A 72 0.23 7.90 -7.34
CA ALA A 72 -0.47 9.01 -7.98
C ALA A 72 -0.38 8.95 -9.52
N GLU A 73 0.76 8.48 -10.06
CA GLU A 73 0.96 8.27 -11.49
C GLU A 73 -0.02 7.24 -12.10
N THR A 74 -0.61 6.37 -11.27
CA THR A 74 -1.66 5.45 -11.71
C THR A 74 -3.01 6.13 -11.93
N GLY A 75 -3.20 7.38 -11.51
CA GLY A 75 -4.49 8.07 -11.60
C GLY A 75 -5.62 7.46 -10.75
N LEU A 76 -5.34 6.44 -9.93
CA LEU A 76 -6.25 5.94 -8.89
C LEU A 76 -5.91 6.57 -7.55
N LYS A 77 -6.93 6.73 -6.70
CA LYS A 77 -6.72 7.23 -5.33
C LYS A 77 -5.88 6.21 -4.55
N GLY A 78 -4.67 6.59 -4.15
CA GLY A 78 -3.75 5.74 -3.39
C GLY A 78 -3.63 6.11 -1.93
N GLN A 79 -3.46 5.11 -1.06
CA GLN A 79 -3.12 5.27 0.35
C GLN A 79 -1.83 4.52 0.67
N VAL A 80 -1.00 5.11 1.53
CA VAL A 80 0.26 4.52 1.99
C VAL A 80 0.19 4.40 3.49
N PHE A 81 0.41 3.18 3.99
CA PHE A 81 0.48 2.87 5.41
C PHE A 81 1.85 2.30 5.76
N ARG A 82 2.15 2.30 7.06
CA ARG A 82 3.27 1.59 7.66
C ARG A 82 2.76 0.37 8.42
N GLY A 83 3.60 -0.66 8.52
CA GLY A 83 3.35 -1.80 9.41
C GLY A 83 3.64 -3.14 8.76
N PHE A 84 2.93 -4.18 9.18
CA PHE A 84 3.03 -5.51 8.58
C PHE A 84 2.01 -5.65 7.44
N PRO A 85 2.43 -5.84 6.17
CA PRO A 85 1.55 -5.77 5.00
C PRO A 85 0.26 -6.58 5.12
N ALA A 86 0.36 -7.86 5.48
CA ALA A 86 -0.81 -8.73 5.59
C ALA A 86 -1.83 -8.24 6.63
N GLN A 87 -1.38 -7.70 7.77
CA GLN A 87 -2.27 -7.20 8.82
C GLN A 87 -2.97 -5.90 8.39
N VAL A 88 -2.22 -4.98 7.80
CA VAL A 88 -2.77 -3.70 7.34
C VAL A 88 -3.76 -3.92 6.19
N VAL A 89 -3.40 -4.76 5.21
CA VAL A 89 -4.29 -5.13 4.10
C VAL A 89 -5.55 -5.82 4.62
N ALA A 90 -5.43 -6.77 5.55
CA ALA A 90 -6.60 -7.42 6.15
C ALA A 90 -7.51 -6.43 6.89
N GLY A 91 -6.94 -5.46 7.63
CA GLY A 91 -7.72 -4.42 8.31
C GLY A 91 -8.49 -3.52 7.34
N GLU A 92 -7.88 -3.18 6.20
CA GLU A 92 -8.53 -2.37 5.16
C GLU A 92 -9.50 -3.17 4.29
N ALA A 93 -9.27 -4.48 4.15
CA ALA A 93 -10.16 -5.41 3.46
C ALA A 93 -11.55 -5.46 4.12
N LEU A 94 -11.61 -5.43 5.45
CA LEU A 94 -12.88 -5.44 6.20
C LEU A 94 -13.78 -4.22 5.92
N LYS A 95 -13.22 -3.13 5.41
CA LYS A 95 -13.93 -1.89 5.04
C LYS A 95 -14.31 -1.85 3.56
N SER A 96 -13.97 -2.90 2.82
CA SER A 96 -14.02 -2.95 1.37
C SER A 96 -14.98 -4.05 0.92
N ARG A 97 -15.58 -3.89 -0.27
CA ARG A 97 -16.52 -4.88 -0.81
C ARG A 97 -15.82 -5.96 -1.64
N LEU A 98 -14.68 -5.59 -2.23
CA LEU A 98 -13.81 -6.47 -2.98
C LEU A 98 -12.37 -6.09 -2.68
N VAL A 99 -11.49 -7.08 -2.65
CA VAL A 99 -10.05 -6.90 -2.51
C VAL A 99 -9.37 -7.56 -3.70
N LEU A 100 -8.47 -6.83 -4.34
CA LEU A 100 -7.53 -7.32 -5.33
C LEU A 100 -6.13 -7.35 -4.72
N VAL A 101 -5.43 -8.45 -4.95
CA VAL A 101 -4.03 -8.66 -4.59
C VAL A 101 -3.35 -9.30 -5.79
N GLY A 102 -2.05 -9.02 -5.95
CA GLY A 102 -1.20 -9.79 -6.87
C GLY A 102 -1.16 -11.27 -6.46
N GLN A 103 -0.84 -12.14 -7.41
CA GLN A 103 -0.56 -13.54 -7.10
C GLN A 103 0.83 -13.70 -6.48
N ARG A 104 1.76 -12.81 -6.85
CA ARG A 104 3.12 -12.73 -6.32
C ARG A 104 3.44 -11.30 -5.90
N GLY A 105 4.25 -11.17 -4.86
CA GLY A 105 4.53 -9.88 -4.21
C GLY A 105 3.67 -9.71 -2.97
#